data_AF-A0A165TIP6-F1
#
_entry.id   AF-A0A165TIP6-F1
#
_cell.length_a   1.000
_cell.length_b   1.000
_cell.length_c   1.000
_cell.angle_alpha   90.00
_cell.angle_beta   90.00
_cell.angle_gamma   90.00
#
_symmetry.space_group_name_H-M   'P 1'
#
loop_
_entity.id
_entity.type
_entity.pdbx_description
1 polymer ?
#
loop_
_entity_poly.entity_id
_entity_poly.type
_entity_poly.pdbx_seq_one_letter_code
_entity_poly.pdbx_strand_id
1 'polypeptide(L)'
;MSEIEDKINLVNEPLATFFRDYVPCNTPFSGKRPWTCPEDVFEKVPTTGRETTRYCESISGLESIVSEFNAQRRPKFIDGSKCAVPIPFKAWEHDSKYTLPDILMSFPGENGNNWAKTWQGIAMVFEVKPKEDEDPISKKGSPRVKPSALAKGVLVQLATSARNLMLTHGLLFMYVVGIYNRKARIYRFDHAACAVSRSFNMKSGAVWALHELLWRVCHYQAHVGGLVANPLMYMLLGADPTLERVSDKDVTLADGMLMDDGSEVQQEWYSRWSDKVLALSPSVSQPTPIFTLDDGVGSIQGRHLGALCGEGHMEAARARGRNVLIRKSGRCKSEVRSFRRAQERTMAKV
;
A
#
# COMPACT_ATOMS: atom_id res chain seq x y z
N MET A 1 -11.77 -15.82 -6.51
CA MET A 1 -11.37 -16.81 -5.49
C MET A 1 -10.12 -17.60 -5.86
N SER A 2 -9.96 -18.03 -7.12
CA SER A 2 -8.73 -18.68 -7.60
C SER A 2 -7.44 -17.89 -7.29
N GLU A 3 -7.56 -16.57 -7.13
CA GLU A 3 -6.40 -15.68 -6.93
C GLU A 3 -5.68 -15.86 -5.59
N ILE A 4 -6.35 -16.32 -4.52
CA ILE A 4 -5.75 -16.50 -3.18
C ILE A 4 -5.77 -17.96 -2.68
N GLU A 5 -6.43 -18.85 -3.42
CA GLU A 5 -6.44 -20.28 -3.15
C GLU A 5 -5.01 -20.83 -3.29
N ASP A 6 -4.57 -21.67 -2.37
CA ASP A 6 -3.19 -22.20 -2.25
C ASP A 6 -2.06 -21.18 -2.05
N LYS A 7 -2.38 -19.89 -1.87
CA LYS A 7 -1.40 -18.82 -1.60
C LYS A 7 -1.35 -18.38 -0.13
N ILE A 8 -2.02 -19.11 0.75
CA ILE A 8 -2.03 -18.84 2.20
C ILE A 8 -1.08 -19.80 2.91
N ASN A 9 0.07 -19.28 3.33
CA ASN A 9 1.10 -20.00 4.08
C ASN A 9 0.87 -19.81 5.57
N LEU A 10 0.50 -20.88 6.28
CA LEU A 10 0.23 -20.84 7.71
C LEU A 10 1.53 -21.09 8.48
N VAL A 11 2.06 -20.05 9.11
CA VAL A 11 3.30 -20.13 9.89
C VAL A 11 2.94 -20.59 11.30
N ASN A 12 3.02 -21.90 11.51
CA ASN A 12 2.72 -22.53 12.79
C ASN A 12 3.92 -22.50 13.75
N GLU A 13 4.62 -21.37 13.84
CA GLU A 13 5.76 -21.15 14.73
C GLU A 13 5.39 -20.24 15.91
N PRO A 14 6.16 -20.21 17.01
CA PRO A 14 6.01 -19.20 18.05
C PRO A 14 6.04 -17.78 17.48
N LEU A 15 5.31 -16.84 18.09
CA LEU A 15 5.25 -15.45 17.60
C LEU A 15 6.64 -14.83 17.48
N ALA A 16 7.53 -15.06 18.44
CA ALA A 16 8.91 -14.56 18.37
C ALA A 16 9.65 -15.01 17.10
N THR A 17 9.48 -16.28 16.71
CA THR A 17 10.00 -16.83 15.44
C THR A 17 9.35 -16.15 14.24
N PHE A 18 8.03 -15.96 14.25
CA PHE A 18 7.32 -15.22 13.19
C PHE A 18 7.85 -13.79 13.04
N PHE A 19 8.07 -13.07 14.14
CA PHE A 19 8.62 -11.72 14.12
C PHE A 19 10.05 -11.68 13.59
N ARG A 20 10.89 -12.64 13.96
CA ARG A 20 12.26 -12.76 13.46
C ARG A 20 12.27 -12.97 11.94
N ASP A 21 11.43 -13.88 11.44
CA ASP A 21 11.53 -14.37 10.06
C ASP A 21 10.67 -13.56 9.07
N TYR A 22 9.55 -13.00 9.54
CA TYR A 22 8.55 -12.38 8.66
C TYR A 22 8.33 -10.90 8.93
N VAL A 23 8.87 -10.30 10.00
CA VAL A 23 8.66 -8.89 10.32
C VAL A 23 10.00 -8.14 10.39
N PRO A 24 10.74 -7.99 9.28
CA PRO A 24 12.09 -7.44 9.33
C PRO A 24 12.07 -6.02 9.89
N CYS A 25 13.05 -5.69 10.74
CA CYS A 25 13.25 -4.33 11.23
C CYS A 25 14.71 -4.20 11.65
N ASN A 26 15.41 -3.22 11.09
CA ASN A 26 16.79 -2.90 11.47
C ASN A 26 16.87 -2.04 12.73
N THR A 27 15.78 -1.35 13.09
CA THR A 27 15.65 -0.66 14.36
C THR A 27 15.35 -1.68 15.46
N PRO A 28 16.17 -1.76 16.53
CA PRO A 28 15.85 -2.59 17.69
C PRO A 28 14.47 -2.24 18.24
N PHE A 29 13.75 -3.26 18.73
CA PHE A 29 12.53 -3.01 19.46
C PHE A 29 12.86 -2.37 20.82
N SER A 30 12.74 -1.04 20.88
CA SER A 30 12.95 -0.24 22.11
C SER A 30 11.67 0.39 22.63
N GLY A 31 10.51 0.00 22.07
CA GLY A 31 9.22 0.49 22.51
C GLY A 31 9.00 0.14 23.98
N LYS A 32 8.96 1.16 24.84
CA LYS A 32 8.49 0.99 26.21
C LYS A 32 7.07 0.47 26.12
N ARG A 33 6.77 -0.61 26.83
CA ARG A 33 5.40 -1.11 26.92
C ARG A 33 4.61 -0.07 27.76
N PRO A 34 3.64 0.66 27.18
CA PRO A 34 2.93 1.70 27.90
C PRO A 34 1.96 1.16 28.97
N TRP A 35 1.75 -0.15 28.99
CA TRP A 35 0.88 -0.81 29.96
C TRP A 35 1.68 -1.48 31.07
N THR A 36 1.17 -1.37 32.29
CA THR A 36 1.64 -2.16 33.45
C THR A 36 1.03 -3.56 33.43
N CYS A 37 -0.26 -3.65 33.10
CA CYS A 37 -1.03 -4.88 32.98
C CYS A 37 -1.47 -5.06 31.52
N PRO A 38 -0.89 -6.02 30.78
CA PRO A 38 -1.24 -6.30 29.38
C PRO A 38 -2.73 -6.58 29.13
N GLU A 39 -3.39 -7.18 30.12
CA GLU A 39 -4.79 -7.59 30.06
C GLU A 39 -5.74 -6.38 29.96
N ASP A 40 -5.35 -5.23 30.53
CA ASP A 40 -6.17 -4.03 30.65
C ASP A 40 -6.32 -3.29 29.30
N VAL A 41 -5.34 -3.42 28.41
CA VAL A 41 -5.23 -2.67 27.15
C VAL A 41 -6.50 -2.79 26.29
N PHE A 42 -7.02 -4.02 26.16
CA PHE A 42 -8.21 -4.32 25.37
C PHE A 42 -9.36 -4.85 26.24
N GLU A 43 -9.30 -4.65 27.56
CA GLU A 43 -10.29 -5.20 28.51
C GLU A 43 -11.70 -4.72 28.15
N LYS A 44 -11.85 -3.44 27.85
CA LYS A 44 -13.14 -2.78 27.54
C LYS A 44 -13.76 -3.22 26.22
N VAL A 45 -13.01 -3.86 25.32
CA VAL A 45 -13.55 -4.34 24.03
C VAL A 45 -14.69 -5.35 24.27
N PRO A 46 -15.92 -5.07 23.83
CA PRO A 46 -17.04 -5.99 24.05
C PRO A 46 -16.79 -7.36 23.43
N THR A 47 -17.05 -8.42 24.19
CA THR A 47 -16.92 -9.81 23.70
C THR A 47 -18.21 -10.34 23.07
N THR A 48 -19.32 -9.66 23.31
CA THR A 48 -20.65 -9.96 22.77
C THR A 48 -21.19 -8.76 21.98
N GLY A 49 -22.25 -8.96 21.21
CA GLY A 49 -22.88 -7.90 20.41
C GLY A 49 -22.36 -7.80 18.97
N ARG A 50 -22.76 -6.72 18.29
CA ARG A 50 -22.48 -6.47 16.86
C ARG A 50 -21.05 -6.00 16.63
N GLU A 51 -20.52 -6.21 15.43
CA GLU A 51 -19.15 -5.84 15.07
C GLU A 51 -18.84 -4.36 15.39
N THR A 52 -19.74 -3.45 14.98
CA THR A 52 -19.57 -2.00 15.13
C THR A 52 -19.46 -1.50 16.56
N THR A 53 -19.96 -2.24 17.55
CA THR A 53 -19.83 -1.85 18.96
C THR A 53 -18.42 -2.07 19.50
N ARG A 54 -17.52 -2.69 18.72
CA ARG A 54 -16.15 -3.01 19.14
C ARG A 54 -15.13 -1.99 18.68
N TYR A 55 -15.43 -1.19 17.65
CA TYR A 55 -14.43 -0.33 17.02
C TYR A 55 -13.88 0.73 17.98
N CYS A 56 -14.74 1.44 18.71
CA CYS A 56 -14.33 2.49 19.66
C CYS A 56 -13.31 1.97 20.69
N GLU A 57 -13.64 0.87 21.36
CA GLU A 57 -12.77 0.29 22.39
C GLU A 57 -11.52 -0.38 21.77
N SER A 58 -11.62 -0.92 20.55
CA SER A 58 -10.46 -1.47 19.85
C SER A 58 -9.48 -0.37 19.44
N ILE A 59 -10.00 0.76 18.95
CA ILE A 59 -9.23 1.97 18.63
C ILE A 59 -8.55 2.50 19.89
N SER A 60 -9.29 2.62 21.00
CA SER A 60 -8.72 3.03 22.30
C SER A 60 -7.57 2.12 22.75
N GLY A 61 -7.71 0.80 22.62
CA GLY A 61 -6.62 -0.14 22.92
C GLY A 61 -5.41 0.01 21.97
N LEU A 62 -5.65 0.23 20.68
CA LEU A 62 -4.60 0.49 19.69
C LEU A 62 -3.86 1.80 19.97
N GLU A 63 -4.57 2.86 20.34
CA GLU A 63 -4.01 4.14 20.75
C GLU A 63 -3.20 4.01 22.05
N SER A 64 -3.69 3.21 23.00
CA SER A 64 -2.99 2.92 24.24
C SER A 64 -1.65 2.25 23.99
N ILE A 65 -1.57 1.24 23.13
CA ILE A 65 -0.30 0.55 22.87
C ILE A 65 0.73 1.42 22.13
N VAL A 66 0.32 2.42 21.37
CA VAL A 66 1.26 3.36 20.70
C VAL A 66 1.48 4.67 21.46
N SER A 67 0.91 4.81 22.65
CA SER A 67 0.90 6.07 23.41
C SER A 67 2.28 6.57 23.83
N GLU A 68 3.29 5.70 23.91
CA GLU A 68 4.68 6.05 24.22
C GLU A 68 5.55 6.22 22.97
N PHE A 69 4.98 6.07 21.76
CA PHE A 69 5.71 6.36 20.53
C PHE A 69 5.91 7.87 20.44
N ASN A 70 7.07 8.32 19.94
CA ASN A 70 7.27 9.74 19.69
C ASN A 70 6.21 10.28 18.71
N ALA A 71 5.89 11.57 18.79
CA ALA A 71 4.77 12.14 18.02
C ALA A 71 4.93 11.95 16.50
N GLN A 72 6.17 12.02 15.99
CA GLN A 72 6.49 11.87 14.57
C GLN A 72 6.36 10.42 14.07
N ARG A 73 6.39 9.44 14.97
CA ARG A 73 6.29 8.01 14.66
C ARG A 73 5.01 7.37 15.19
N ARG A 74 4.17 8.12 15.89
CA ARG A 74 2.87 7.63 16.39
C ARG A 74 1.83 7.65 15.26
N PRO A 75 1.22 6.51 14.92
CA PRO A 75 0.08 6.50 14.01
C PRO A 75 -1.21 6.94 14.73
N LYS A 76 -2.24 7.27 13.95
CA LYS A 76 -3.61 7.47 14.41
C LYS A 76 -4.48 6.33 13.93
N PHE A 77 -5.58 6.07 14.63
CA PHE A 77 -6.56 5.05 14.30
C PHE A 77 -7.95 5.67 14.16
N ILE A 78 -8.75 5.17 13.23
CA ILE A 78 -10.15 5.63 13.06
C ILE A 78 -11.05 4.47 12.62
N ASP A 79 -12.34 4.58 12.94
CA ASP A 79 -13.39 3.71 12.43
C ASP A 79 -13.54 3.90 10.92
N GLY A 80 -13.12 2.89 10.16
CA GLY A 80 -13.18 2.87 8.70
C GLY A 80 -14.49 2.31 8.15
N SER A 81 -15.34 1.70 9.00
CA SER A 81 -16.56 0.99 8.56
C SER A 81 -17.58 1.90 7.87
N LYS A 82 -17.44 3.22 8.06
CA LYS A 82 -18.26 4.27 7.43
C LYS A 82 -17.48 5.09 6.40
N CYS A 83 -16.20 4.81 6.21
CA CYS A 83 -15.34 5.46 5.23
C CYS A 83 -15.35 4.63 3.95
N ALA A 84 -16.21 4.99 3.00
CA ALA A 84 -16.18 4.42 1.66
C ALA A 84 -14.89 4.83 0.94
N VAL A 85 -13.85 4.01 1.07
CA VAL A 85 -12.53 4.29 0.46
C VAL A 85 -12.58 3.83 -1.01
N PRO A 86 -12.46 4.74 -1.99
CA PRO A 86 -12.53 4.37 -3.41
C PRO A 86 -11.43 3.39 -3.78
N ILE A 87 -11.70 2.45 -4.69
CA ILE A 87 -10.64 1.56 -5.20
C ILE A 87 -9.60 2.41 -5.93
N PRO A 88 -8.28 2.20 -5.70
CA PRO A 88 -7.28 3.11 -6.21
C PRO A 88 -7.09 3.06 -7.74
N PHE A 89 -7.80 2.20 -8.48
CA PHE A 89 -7.66 2.07 -9.94
C PHE A 89 -9.01 2.01 -10.64
N LYS A 90 -9.25 3.00 -11.52
CA LYS A 90 -10.42 3.08 -12.40
C LYS A 90 -10.69 1.81 -13.21
N ALA A 91 -9.62 1.11 -13.61
CA ALA A 91 -9.73 -0.14 -14.37
C ALA A 91 -10.47 -1.27 -13.62
N TRP A 92 -10.59 -1.17 -12.30
CA TRP A 92 -11.28 -2.14 -11.44
C TRP A 92 -12.53 -1.56 -10.76
N GLU A 93 -12.95 -0.33 -11.10
CA GLU A 93 -14.17 0.28 -10.56
C GLU A 93 -15.45 -0.46 -10.97
N HIS A 94 -15.40 -1.28 -12.02
CA HIS A 94 -16.55 -2.04 -12.51
C HIS A 94 -17.03 -3.12 -11.52
N ASP A 95 -16.14 -3.65 -10.67
CA ASP A 95 -16.46 -4.74 -9.73
C ASP A 95 -16.89 -4.25 -8.35
N SER A 96 -16.38 -3.11 -7.90
CA SER A 96 -16.86 -2.35 -6.75
C SER A 96 -16.32 -0.92 -6.80
N LYS A 97 -17.11 0.06 -6.38
CA LYS A 97 -16.68 1.48 -6.37
C LYS A 97 -15.79 1.82 -5.18
N TYR A 98 -15.91 1.08 -4.08
CA TYR A 98 -15.21 1.36 -2.83
C TYR A 98 -15.11 0.11 -1.95
N THR A 99 -14.34 0.22 -0.89
CA THR A 99 -14.24 -0.75 0.22
C THR A 99 -14.62 -0.07 1.53
N LEU A 100 -14.99 -0.86 2.53
CA LEU A 100 -15.27 -0.40 3.90
C LEU A 100 -14.40 -1.20 4.89
N PRO A 101 -13.10 -0.89 5.00
CA PRO A 101 -12.24 -1.59 5.95
C PRO A 101 -12.62 -1.21 7.39
N ASP A 102 -12.50 -2.13 8.35
CA ASP A 102 -13.12 -1.91 9.67
C ASP A 102 -12.41 -0.82 10.50
N ILE A 103 -11.09 -0.91 10.69
CA ILE A 103 -10.27 0.12 11.36
C ILE A 103 -9.08 0.48 10.48
N LEU A 104 -8.83 1.78 10.32
CA LEU A 104 -7.76 2.33 9.51
C LEU A 104 -6.65 2.88 10.40
N MET A 105 -5.41 2.70 9.98
CA MET A 105 -4.23 3.30 10.59
C MET A 105 -3.58 4.30 9.64
N SER A 106 -3.26 5.49 10.14
CA SER A 106 -2.56 6.52 9.37
C SER A 106 -1.08 6.20 9.19
N PHE A 107 -0.41 6.94 8.31
CA PHE A 107 1.05 7.02 8.36
C PHE A 107 1.54 7.59 9.72
N PRO A 108 2.76 7.22 10.15
CA PRO A 108 3.34 7.78 11.37
C PRO A 108 3.46 9.31 11.29
N GLY A 109 3.04 10.02 12.34
CA GLY A 109 3.12 11.49 12.41
C GLY A 109 2.08 12.25 11.57
N GLU A 110 1.08 11.57 11.03
CA GLU A 110 -0.01 12.19 10.27
C GLU A 110 -0.80 13.21 11.10
N ASN A 111 -1.01 14.41 10.55
CA ASN A 111 -1.64 15.55 11.23
C ASN A 111 -2.91 16.06 10.54
N GLY A 112 -3.22 15.60 9.33
CA GLY A 112 -4.43 15.97 8.61
C GLY A 112 -5.70 15.34 9.19
N ASN A 113 -6.85 15.92 8.85
CA ASN A 113 -8.17 15.42 9.27
C ASN A 113 -8.83 14.50 8.23
N ASN A 114 -8.20 14.34 7.06
CA ASN A 114 -8.80 13.69 5.89
C ASN A 114 -7.99 12.49 5.37
N TRP A 115 -6.94 12.07 6.08
CA TRP A 115 -6.04 10.99 5.64
C TRP A 115 -6.78 9.66 5.38
N ALA A 116 -7.87 9.40 6.11
CA ALA A 116 -8.65 8.18 5.98
C ALA A 116 -9.60 8.15 4.76
N LYS A 117 -9.69 9.24 3.98
CA LYS A 117 -10.63 9.32 2.84
C LYS A 117 -10.16 8.56 1.61
N THR A 118 -8.85 8.31 1.49
CA THR A 118 -8.25 7.65 0.33
C THR A 118 -7.17 6.68 0.79
N TRP A 119 -6.87 5.68 -0.04
CA TRP A 119 -5.79 4.72 0.25
C TRP A 119 -4.43 5.39 0.46
N GLN A 120 -4.21 6.59 -0.10
CA GLN A 120 -2.96 7.33 0.02
C GLN A 120 -2.64 7.78 1.46
N GLY A 121 -3.65 8.00 2.31
CA GLY A 121 -3.40 8.38 3.71
C GLY A 121 -3.44 7.19 4.68
N ILE A 122 -3.75 5.99 4.19
CA ILE A 122 -3.88 4.78 5.01
C ILE A 122 -2.59 3.97 4.89
N ALA A 123 -1.98 3.63 6.03
CA ALA A 123 -0.75 2.84 6.08
C ALA A 123 -1.00 1.36 6.42
N MET A 124 -2.05 1.06 7.19
CA MET A 124 -2.42 -0.29 7.59
C MET A 124 -3.93 -0.39 7.87
N VAL A 125 -4.47 -1.60 7.76
CA VAL A 125 -5.87 -1.92 8.02
C VAL A 125 -5.96 -3.03 9.07
N PHE A 126 -6.99 -2.95 9.89
CA PHE A 126 -7.41 -4.01 10.79
C PHE A 126 -8.84 -4.41 10.43
N GLU A 127 -9.05 -5.69 10.15
CA GLU A 127 -10.37 -6.25 9.89
C GLU A 127 -10.87 -6.95 11.15
N VAL A 128 -12.01 -6.53 11.65
CA VAL A 128 -12.58 -6.95 12.92
C VAL A 128 -13.76 -7.87 12.64
N LYS A 129 -13.87 -8.97 13.37
CA LYS A 129 -15.01 -9.87 13.31
C LYS A 129 -15.54 -10.13 14.72
N PRO A 130 -16.87 -10.12 14.91
CA PRO A 130 -17.47 -10.16 16.24
C PRO A 130 -17.21 -11.47 16.99
N LYS A 131 -16.94 -12.58 16.29
CA LYS A 131 -16.79 -13.90 16.92
C LYS A 131 -15.44 -14.54 16.63
N GLU A 132 -14.99 -15.39 17.56
CA GLU A 132 -13.73 -16.12 17.38
C GLU A 132 -13.81 -17.26 16.35
N ASP A 133 -15.02 -17.73 16.00
CA ASP A 133 -15.22 -18.78 14.99
C ASP A 133 -15.24 -18.24 13.56
N GLU A 134 -15.31 -16.92 13.39
CA GLU A 134 -15.15 -16.20 12.12
C GLU A 134 -13.69 -16.02 11.70
N ASP A 135 -12.75 -16.37 12.58
CA ASP A 135 -11.35 -16.58 12.24
C ASP A 135 -11.25 -17.59 11.07
N PRO A 136 -10.67 -17.23 9.92
CA PRO A 136 -10.67 -18.11 8.76
C PRO A 136 -9.75 -19.32 8.95
N ILE A 137 -8.92 -19.35 10.00
CA ILE A 137 -7.98 -20.43 10.28
C ILE A 137 -8.52 -21.35 11.38
N SER A 138 -8.40 -22.66 11.18
CA SER A 138 -8.86 -23.68 12.12
C SER A 138 -8.11 -23.61 13.47
N LYS A 139 -8.85 -23.81 14.56
CA LYS A 139 -8.29 -23.91 15.93
C LYS A 139 -7.79 -25.32 16.30
N LYS A 140 -8.26 -26.36 15.59
CA LYS A 140 -8.04 -27.77 15.94
C LYS A 140 -7.03 -28.43 14.99
N GLY A 141 -6.08 -29.16 15.56
CA GLY A 141 -5.07 -29.91 14.81
C GLY A 141 -4.02 -29.00 14.15
N SER A 142 -3.50 -29.42 13.00
CA SER A 142 -2.63 -28.59 12.16
C SER A 142 -3.44 -27.39 11.63
N PRO A 143 -2.95 -26.13 11.80
CA PRO A 143 -3.61 -24.96 11.26
C PRO A 143 -3.89 -25.12 9.77
N ARG A 144 -5.14 -24.88 9.35
CA ARG A 144 -5.60 -24.91 7.95
C ARG A 144 -6.63 -23.82 7.73
N VAL A 145 -6.74 -23.34 6.50
CA VAL A 145 -7.87 -22.48 6.10
C VAL A 145 -9.16 -23.30 6.21
N LYS A 146 -10.17 -22.74 6.87
CA LYS A 146 -11.47 -23.40 7.02
C LYS A 146 -12.16 -23.50 5.65
N PRO A 147 -12.73 -24.65 5.28
CA PRO A 147 -13.42 -24.83 4.01
C PRO A 147 -14.86 -24.27 4.07
N SER A 148 -15.02 -23.01 4.47
CA SER A 148 -16.33 -22.35 4.54
C SER A 148 -16.37 -21.09 3.69
N ALA A 149 -17.55 -20.77 3.15
CA ALA A 149 -17.77 -19.54 2.39
C ALA A 149 -17.46 -18.29 3.24
N LEU A 150 -17.76 -18.34 4.54
CA LEU A 150 -17.46 -17.28 5.48
C LEU A 150 -15.95 -17.05 5.63
N ALA A 151 -15.17 -18.12 5.85
CA ALA A 151 -13.71 -18.02 5.95
C ALA A 151 -13.08 -17.49 4.66
N LYS A 152 -13.59 -17.94 3.51
CA LYS A 152 -13.21 -17.44 2.19
C LYS A 152 -13.51 -15.94 2.05
N GLY A 153 -14.69 -15.50 2.47
CA GLY A 153 -15.07 -14.08 2.47
C GLY A 153 -14.14 -13.20 3.32
N VAL A 154 -13.79 -13.65 4.53
CA VAL A 154 -12.86 -12.94 5.41
C VAL A 154 -11.47 -12.81 4.78
N LEU A 155 -10.95 -13.89 4.18
CA LEU A 155 -9.65 -13.83 3.49
C LEU A 155 -9.66 -12.93 2.26
N VAL A 156 -10.77 -12.89 1.50
CA VAL A 156 -10.94 -11.96 0.37
C VAL A 156 -10.95 -10.51 0.86
N GLN A 157 -11.61 -10.20 1.98
CA GLN A 157 -11.61 -8.86 2.57
C GLN A 157 -10.17 -8.43 2.95
N LEU A 158 -9.45 -9.27 3.70
CA LEU A 158 -8.04 -9.03 4.07
C LEU A 158 -7.15 -8.80 2.84
N ALA A 159 -7.25 -9.68 1.83
CA ALA A 159 -6.47 -9.57 0.61
C ALA A 159 -6.84 -8.34 -0.23
N THR A 160 -8.10 -7.92 -0.21
CA THR A 160 -8.55 -6.70 -0.91
C THR A 160 -7.91 -5.46 -0.29
N SER A 161 -7.93 -5.36 1.04
CA SER A 161 -7.27 -4.27 1.78
C SER A 161 -5.76 -4.25 1.53
N ALA A 162 -5.11 -5.43 1.59
CA ALA A 162 -3.68 -5.57 1.31
C ALA A 162 -3.31 -5.13 -0.12
N ARG A 163 -4.05 -5.63 -1.12
CA ARG A 163 -3.85 -5.29 -2.53
C ARG A 163 -3.97 -3.78 -2.75
N ASN A 164 -5.00 -3.14 -2.21
CA ASN A 164 -5.20 -1.72 -2.40
C ASN A 164 -4.05 -0.92 -1.78
N LEU A 165 -3.58 -1.27 -0.58
CA LEU A 165 -2.42 -0.63 0.05
C LEU A 165 -1.13 -0.85 -0.73
N MET A 166 -0.82 -2.09 -1.12
CA MET A 166 0.39 -2.41 -1.87
C MET A 166 0.45 -1.64 -3.19
N LEU A 167 -0.67 -1.57 -3.92
CA LEU A 167 -0.70 -0.90 -5.22
C LEU A 167 -0.73 0.62 -5.10
N THR A 168 -1.36 1.18 -4.07
CA THR A 168 -1.35 2.63 -3.84
C THR A 168 0.04 3.12 -3.47
N HIS A 169 0.79 2.35 -2.69
CA HIS A 169 2.06 2.78 -2.11
C HIS A 169 3.30 2.13 -2.72
N GLY A 170 3.13 1.22 -3.69
CA GLY A 170 4.23 0.46 -4.29
C GLY A 170 4.96 -0.44 -3.29
N LEU A 171 4.25 -0.98 -2.29
CA LEU A 171 4.89 -1.80 -1.24
C LEU A 171 5.31 -3.17 -1.79
N LEU A 172 6.48 -3.63 -1.36
CA LEU A 172 6.97 -4.98 -1.64
C LEU A 172 6.19 -6.04 -0.85
N PHE A 173 5.79 -5.69 0.36
CA PHE A 173 4.93 -6.47 1.23
C PHE A 173 4.22 -5.54 2.23
N MET A 174 3.17 -6.02 2.88
CA MET A 174 2.44 -5.26 3.89
C MET A 174 1.77 -6.17 4.92
N TYR A 175 1.28 -5.61 6.02
CA TYR A 175 0.54 -6.37 7.04
C TYR A 175 -0.91 -5.92 7.18
N VAL A 176 -1.84 -6.86 7.19
CA VAL A 176 -3.21 -6.64 7.67
C VAL A 176 -3.38 -7.42 8.96
N VAL A 177 -4.08 -6.85 9.95
CA VAL A 177 -4.38 -7.55 11.21
C VAL A 177 -5.83 -7.98 11.21
N GLY A 178 -6.08 -9.28 11.35
CA GLY A 178 -7.42 -9.80 11.58
C GLY A 178 -7.69 -9.91 13.08
N ILE A 179 -8.73 -9.23 13.57
CA ILE A 179 -9.19 -9.29 14.96
C ILE A 179 -10.47 -10.14 15.01
N TYR A 180 -10.45 -11.24 15.75
CA TYR A 180 -11.55 -12.19 15.90
C TYR A 180 -11.97 -12.26 17.36
N ASN A 181 -12.87 -11.36 17.77
CA ASN A 181 -13.24 -11.14 19.17
C ASN A 181 -12.00 -10.81 20.05
N ARG A 182 -11.54 -11.75 20.89
CA ARG A 182 -10.38 -11.57 21.78
C ARG A 182 -9.04 -11.91 21.13
N LYS A 183 -9.07 -12.53 19.95
CA LYS A 183 -7.88 -13.02 19.27
C LYS A 183 -7.49 -12.12 18.12
N ALA A 184 -6.21 -12.07 17.80
CA ALA A 184 -5.73 -11.47 16.57
C ALA A 184 -4.76 -12.39 15.82
N ARG A 185 -4.61 -12.12 14.52
CA ARG A 185 -3.60 -12.73 13.63
C ARG A 185 -2.98 -11.65 12.75
N ILE A 186 -1.69 -11.82 12.47
CA ILE A 186 -0.94 -10.97 11.56
C ILE A 186 -0.91 -11.68 10.21
N TYR A 187 -1.35 -10.99 9.16
CA TYR A 187 -1.30 -11.44 7.78
C TYR A 187 -0.27 -10.59 7.04
N ARG A 188 0.89 -11.17 6.71
CA ARG A 188 1.88 -10.53 5.84
C ARG A 188 1.58 -10.89 4.40
N PHE A 189 1.14 -9.93 3.61
CA PHE A 189 0.96 -10.09 2.17
C PHE A 189 2.19 -9.61 1.42
N ASP A 190 2.59 -10.34 0.39
CA ASP A 190 3.46 -9.84 -0.67
C ASP A 190 2.80 -10.10 -2.03
N HIS A 191 3.52 -9.83 -3.12
CA HIS A 191 2.99 -9.99 -4.48
C HIS A 191 2.73 -11.45 -4.88
N ALA A 192 3.22 -12.43 -4.12
CA ALA A 192 3.11 -13.85 -4.43
C ALA A 192 2.15 -14.59 -3.51
N ALA A 193 2.14 -14.28 -2.21
CA ALA A 193 1.44 -15.06 -1.20
C ALA A 193 1.10 -14.26 0.08
N CYS A 194 0.48 -14.94 1.04
CA CYS A 194 0.25 -14.43 2.38
C CYS A 194 0.84 -15.37 3.42
N ALA A 195 1.70 -14.87 4.31
CA ALA A 195 2.16 -15.58 5.49
C ALA A 195 1.31 -15.18 6.70
N VAL A 196 0.76 -16.17 7.40
CA VAL A 196 -0.18 -15.95 8.51
C VAL A 196 0.41 -16.42 9.83
N SER A 197 0.42 -15.55 10.83
CA SER A 197 0.89 -15.90 12.17
C SER A 197 -0.04 -16.87 12.89
N ARG A 198 0.47 -17.52 13.94
CA ARG A 198 -0.40 -18.09 14.99
C ARG A 198 -1.29 -16.98 15.58
N SER A 199 -2.51 -17.36 16.01
CA SER A 199 -3.38 -16.43 16.73
C SER A 199 -2.84 -16.15 18.11
N PHE A 200 -3.01 -14.93 18.58
CA PHE A 200 -2.70 -14.53 19.95
C PHE A 200 -3.89 -13.84 20.61
N ASN A 201 -3.97 -13.89 21.93
CA ASN A 201 -5.01 -13.23 22.71
C ASN A 201 -4.57 -11.78 23.00
N MET A 202 -5.39 -10.81 22.60
CA MET A 202 -5.11 -9.38 22.81
C MET A 202 -5.45 -8.93 24.24
N LYS A 203 -6.27 -9.69 24.97
CA LYS A 203 -6.60 -9.44 26.38
C LYS A 203 -5.73 -10.26 27.33
N SER A 204 -4.47 -10.46 26.97
CA SER A 204 -3.50 -11.17 27.80
C SER A 204 -2.09 -10.67 27.52
N GLY A 205 -1.11 -11.22 28.24
CA GLY A 205 0.32 -10.94 28.02
C GLY A 205 0.81 -10.99 26.57
N ALA A 206 0.11 -11.67 25.64
CA ALA A 206 0.49 -11.74 24.22
C ALA A 206 0.16 -10.47 23.40
N VAL A 207 -0.44 -9.44 24.01
CA VAL A 207 -0.65 -8.12 23.38
C VAL A 207 0.66 -7.48 22.89
N TRP A 208 1.81 -7.89 23.46
CA TRP A 208 3.13 -7.46 23.01
C TRP A 208 3.34 -7.66 21.50
N ALA A 209 2.73 -8.70 20.91
CA ALA A 209 2.88 -8.98 19.48
C ALA A 209 2.30 -7.82 18.64
N LEU A 210 1.15 -7.27 19.04
CA LEU A 210 0.55 -6.18 18.28
C LEU A 210 1.35 -4.88 18.41
N HIS A 211 1.80 -4.58 19.62
CA HIS A 211 2.67 -3.44 19.87
C HIS A 211 4.01 -3.53 19.13
N GLU A 212 4.63 -4.71 19.10
CA GLU A 212 5.88 -4.92 18.38
C GLU A 212 5.70 -4.81 16.86
N LEU A 213 4.60 -5.33 16.31
CA LEU A 213 4.25 -5.12 14.90
C LEU A 213 4.16 -3.62 14.59
N LEU A 214 3.37 -2.89 15.37
CA LEU A 214 3.20 -1.45 15.18
C LEU A 214 4.51 -0.68 15.35
N TRP A 215 5.35 -1.05 16.33
CA TRP A 215 6.66 -0.46 16.49
C TRP A 215 7.51 -0.66 15.23
N ARG A 216 7.66 -1.90 14.75
CA ARG A 216 8.48 -2.21 13.58
C ARG A 216 7.95 -1.53 12.32
N VAL A 217 6.63 -1.50 12.13
CA VAL A 217 5.98 -0.79 11.01
C VAL A 217 6.25 0.70 11.05
N CYS A 218 6.16 1.30 12.24
CA CYS A 218 6.32 2.72 12.45
C CYS A 218 7.75 3.11 12.78
N HIS A 219 8.76 2.24 12.78
CA HIS A 219 10.15 2.61 13.11
C HIS A 219 11.17 1.98 12.17
N TYR A 220 10.73 1.37 11.08
CA TYR A 220 11.62 0.88 10.04
C TYR A 220 12.45 2.02 9.43
N GLN A 221 13.73 1.76 9.22
CA GLN A 221 14.64 2.71 8.59
C GLN A 221 15.28 2.07 7.37
N ALA A 222 15.52 2.85 6.32
CA ALA A 222 16.29 2.41 5.17
C ALA A 222 17.05 3.59 4.56
N HIS A 223 18.13 3.28 3.86
CA HIS A 223 18.86 4.29 3.11
C HIS A 223 18.05 4.72 1.89
N VAL A 224 17.96 6.02 1.65
CA VAL A 224 17.30 6.56 0.45
C VAL A 224 17.94 5.97 -0.81
N GLY A 225 17.14 5.56 -1.79
CA GLY A 225 17.62 4.90 -3.00
C GLY A 225 18.22 3.50 -2.77
N GLY A 226 18.15 2.95 -1.54
CA GLY A 226 18.78 1.67 -1.18
C GLY A 226 20.31 1.70 -1.11
N LEU A 227 20.94 2.87 -1.21
CA LEU A 227 22.41 3.01 -1.25
C LEU A 227 22.96 3.36 0.13
N VAL A 228 23.91 2.59 0.65
CA VAL A 228 24.50 2.79 2.00
C VAL A 228 25.12 4.18 2.18
N ALA A 229 25.59 4.80 1.10
CA ALA A 229 26.13 6.16 1.12
C ALA A 229 25.07 7.25 1.36
N ASN A 230 23.79 6.95 1.12
CA ASN A 230 22.71 7.92 1.28
C ASN A 230 22.23 8.01 2.74
N PRO A 231 21.54 9.09 3.12
CA PRO A 231 20.99 9.23 4.47
C PRO A 231 20.03 8.10 4.84
N LEU A 232 20.08 7.67 6.10
CA LEU A 232 19.12 6.75 6.68
C LEU A 232 17.83 7.51 7.01
N MET A 233 16.71 7.08 6.45
CA MET A 233 15.40 7.71 6.65
C MET A 233 14.42 6.71 7.25
N TYR A 234 13.48 7.22 8.03
CA TYR A 234 12.36 6.42 8.48
C TYR A 234 11.36 6.19 7.34
N MET A 235 10.96 4.95 7.14
CA MET A 235 9.98 4.56 6.14
C MET A 235 8.86 3.73 6.77
N LEU A 236 7.79 3.49 6.02
CA LEU A 236 6.82 2.46 6.37
C LEU A 236 7.46 1.09 6.08
N LEU A 237 7.35 0.15 7.01
CA LEU A 237 7.85 -1.20 6.78
C LEU A 237 7.16 -1.85 5.55
N GLY A 238 7.96 -2.33 4.60
CA GLY A 238 7.49 -2.91 3.34
C GLY A 238 7.58 -1.95 2.15
N ALA A 239 7.89 -0.68 2.37
CA ALA A 239 8.23 0.25 1.30
C ALA A 239 9.55 -0.14 0.62
N ASP A 240 9.61 0.04 -0.69
CA ASP A 240 10.86 -0.12 -1.45
C ASP A 240 11.70 1.16 -1.30
N PRO A 241 12.89 1.09 -0.69
CA PRO A 241 13.75 2.27 -0.51
C PRO A 241 14.31 2.80 -1.83
N THR A 242 14.25 2.03 -2.92
CA THR A 242 14.68 2.44 -4.26
C THR A 242 13.59 3.20 -5.02
N LEU A 243 12.34 3.14 -4.55
CA LEU A 243 11.24 3.90 -5.11
C LEU A 243 11.12 5.24 -4.40
N GLU A 244 11.33 6.30 -5.15
CA GLU A 244 11.11 7.67 -4.70
C GLU A 244 9.82 8.23 -5.30
N ARG A 245 9.22 9.20 -4.60
CA ARG A 245 8.13 9.95 -5.21
C ARG A 245 8.68 10.75 -6.38
N VAL A 246 8.00 10.66 -7.50
CA VAL A 246 8.22 11.54 -8.65
C VAL A 246 8.16 12.98 -8.16
N SER A 247 9.25 13.74 -8.37
CA SER A 247 9.31 15.13 -7.97
C SER A 247 8.55 16.01 -8.97
N ASP A 248 8.16 17.22 -8.57
CA ASP A 248 7.51 18.18 -9.49
C ASP A 248 8.39 18.47 -10.72
N LYS A 249 9.72 18.37 -10.58
CA LYS A 249 10.67 18.47 -11.68
C LYS A 249 10.55 17.29 -12.65
N ASP A 250 10.43 16.08 -12.12
CA ASP A 250 10.25 14.87 -12.93
C ASP A 250 8.91 14.90 -13.67
N VAL A 251 7.85 15.41 -13.02
CA VAL A 251 6.55 15.66 -13.68
C VAL A 251 6.72 16.67 -14.80
N THR A 252 7.31 17.83 -14.52
CA THR A 252 7.53 18.88 -15.54
C THR A 252 8.35 18.37 -16.72
N LEU A 253 9.37 17.54 -16.46
CA LEU A 253 10.20 16.93 -17.49
C LEU A 253 9.39 15.95 -18.35
N ALA A 254 8.61 15.06 -17.72
CA ALA A 254 7.74 14.13 -18.43
C ALA A 254 6.72 14.88 -19.31
N ASP A 255 6.20 16.00 -18.81
CA ASP A 255 5.29 16.88 -19.53
C ASP A 255 5.93 17.53 -20.75
N GLY A 256 7.16 18.04 -20.62
CA GLY A 256 7.92 18.54 -21.76
C GLY A 256 8.13 17.49 -22.84
N MET A 257 8.58 16.28 -22.45
CA MET A 257 8.85 15.19 -23.38
C MET A 257 7.59 14.73 -24.14
N LEU A 258 6.43 14.72 -23.48
CA LEU A 258 5.16 14.30 -24.10
C LEU A 258 4.60 15.34 -25.08
N MET A 259 4.89 16.62 -24.86
CA MET A 259 4.55 17.70 -25.80
C MET A 259 5.46 17.71 -27.03
N ASP A 260 6.75 17.40 -26.86
CA ASP A 260 7.74 17.37 -27.94
C ASP A 260 7.54 16.22 -28.93
N ASP A 261 7.00 15.07 -28.49
CA ASP A 261 6.75 13.90 -29.35
C ASP A 261 5.48 14.04 -30.21
N GLY A 262 4.76 15.17 -30.13
CA GLY A 262 3.53 15.44 -30.89
C GLY A 262 2.37 14.48 -30.56
N SER A 263 2.55 13.60 -29.57
CA SER A 263 1.50 12.80 -28.99
C SER A 263 0.53 13.73 -28.26
N GLU A 264 -0.66 13.90 -28.84
CA GLU A 264 -1.78 14.50 -28.14
C GLU A 264 -1.98 13.70 -26.86
N VAL A 265 -1.67 14.32 -25.73
CA VAL A 265 -1.85 13.71 -24.42
C VAL A 265 -3.30 13.27 -24.34
N GLN A 266 -3.57 11.98 -24.48
CA GLN A 266 -4.82 11.42 -24.02
C GLN A 266 -4.84 11.72 -22.52
N GLN A 267 -5.62 12.71 -22.11
CA GLN A 267 -5.82 13.12 -20.70
C GLN A 267 -6.15 11.93 -19.77
N GLU A 268 -6.56 10.78 -20.32
CA GLU A 268 -6.71 9.50 -19.62
C GLU A 268 -5.40 8.93 -19.04
N TRP A 269 -4.24 9.12 -19.66
CA TRP A 269 -2.95 8.63 -19.15
C TRP A 269 -2.34 9.55 -18.10
N TYR A 270 -2.52 10.87 -18.28
CA TYR A 270 -2.10 11.87 -17.29
C TYR A 270 -2.86 11.77 -15.98
N SER A 271 -4.18 11.68 -16.03
CA SER A 271 -5.01 11.45 -14.83
C SER A 271 -4.73 10.11 -14.13
N ARG A 272 -3.96 9.21 -14.75
CA ARG A 272 -3.52 7.92 -14.17
C ARG A 272 -2.27 8.05 -13.29
N TRP A 273 -1.40 9.03 -13.55
CA TRP A 273 -0.12 9.24 -12.84
C TRP A 273 -0.03 10.59 -12.11
N SER A 274 -0.44 11.71 -12.71
CA SER A 274 -0.23 13.07 -12.16
C SER A 274 -1.17 13.39 -10.99
N ASP A 275 -2.45 13.03 -11.07
CA ASP A 275 -3.44 13.28 -10.00
C ASP A 275 -3.18 12.44 -8.73
N LYS A 276 -2.33 11.42 -8.82
CA LYS A 276 -2.00 10.53 -7.70
C LYS A 276 -0.71 10.91 -6.97
N VAL A 277 0.18 11.70 -7.58
CA VAL A 277 1.44 12.14 -6.97
C VAL A 277 1.28 13.53 -6.32
N LEU A 278 0.44 14.41 -6.88
CA LEU A 278 0.37 15.83 -6.48
C LEU A 278 -0.56 16.16 -5.30
N ALA A 279 -1.29 15.22 -4.71
CA ALA A 279 -2.20 15.50 -3.59
C ALA A 279 -1.51 15.58 -2.20
N LEU A 280 -0.17 15.70 -2.15
CA LEU A 280 0.62 15.59 -0.91
C LEU A 280 1.54 16.79 -0.66
N SER A 281 0.95 18.00 -0.58
CA SER A 281 1.61 19.16 0.02
C SER A 281 0.87 19.61 1.29
N PRO A 282 1.45 19.43 2.49
CA PRO A 282 1.42 20.49 3.48
C PRO A 282 2.48 21.54 3.10
N SER A 283 2.11 22.81 3.15
CA SER A 283 3.04 23.94 2.96
C SER A 283 4.29 23.76 3.82
N VAL A 284 5.41 23.41 3.19
CA VAL A 284 6.73 23.52 3.82
C VAL A 284 7.18 24.95 3.59
N SER A 285 7.17 25.75 4.65
CA SER A 285 7.93 27.00 4.71
C SER A 285 9.38 26.69 4.34
N GLN A 286 9.90 27.36 3.33
CA GLN A 286 11.22 27.12 2.78
C GLN A 286 12.33 27.15 3.85
N PRO A 287 13.31 26.25 3.83
CA PRO A 287 14.54 26.45 4.56
C PRO A 287 15.33 27.58 3.90
N THR A 288 15.65 28.60 4.70
CA THR A 288 16.57 29.68 4.36
C THR A 288 17.93 29.07 4.01
N PRO A 289 18.57 29.41 2.89
CA PRO A 289 19.88 28.88 2.56
C PRO A 289 20.93 29.47 3.50
N ILE A 290 21.41 28.66 4.44
CA ILE A 290 22.68 28.88 5.13
C ILE A 290 23.76 28.37 4.17
N PHE A 291 24.21 29.21 3.24
CA PHE A 291 25.55 29.20 2.63
C PHE A 291 25.64 30.42 1.71
N THR A 292 26.22 31.51 2.21
CA THR A 292 26.86 32.52 1.36
C THR A 292 28.22 31.97 0.95
N LEU A 293 28.36 31.60 -0.33
CA LEU A 293 29.66 31.53 -0.97
C LEU A 293 29.87 32.86 -1.70
N ASP A 294 30.66 33.72 -1.07
CA ASP A 294 31.54 34.62 -1.80
C ASP A 294 32.40 33.76 -2.74
N ASP A 295 32.43 34.13 -4.02
CA ASP A 295 33.64 34.63 -4.65
C ASP A 295 33.52 34.62 -6.18
N GLY A 296 34.02 35.72 -6.76
CA GLY A 296 35.14 35.56 -7.69
C GLY A 296 34.84 34.97 -9.07
N VAL A 297 34.70 35.90 -10.02
CA VAL A 297 35.20 35.83 -11.40
C VAL A 297 36.21 34.71 -11.65
N GLY A 298 35.91 33.82 -12.60
CA GLY A 298 36.86 32.84 -13.10
C GLY A 298 36.32 32.04 -14.29
N SER A 299 36.46 32.58 -15.50
CA SER A 299 36.15 31.90 -16.75
C SER A 299 37.08 30.71 -17.00
N ILE A 300 36.55 29.55 -17.38
CA ILE A 300 37.30 28.54 -18.12
C ILE A 300 36.43 27.98 -19.26
N GLN A 301 36.84 28.27 -20.50
CA GLN A 301 36.43 27.58 -21.72
C GLN A 301 37.16 26.24 -21.84
N GLY A 302 36.52 25.24 -22.45
CA GLY A 302 37.25 24.29 -23.30
C GLY A 302 36.84 22.81 -23.29
N ARG A 303 36.09 22.45 -24.33
CA ARG A 303 36.23 21.27 -25.22
C ARG A 303 35.86 19.83 -24.77
N HIS A 304 35.07 19.25 -25.67
CA HIS A 304 35.09 17.88 -26.24
C HIS A 304 34.70 16.67 -25.39
N LEU A 305 33.61 16.03 -25.79
CA LEU A 305 33.60 14.68 -26.41
C LEU A 305 32.18 14.36 -26.90
N GLY A 306 32.08 13.71 -28.07
CA GLY A 306 30.80 13.21 -28.59
C GLY A 306 30.60 13.30 -30.10
N ALA A 307 31.56 12.80 -30.90
CA ALA A 307 31.25 12.27 -32.22
C ALA A 307 31.17 10.74 -32.09
N LEU A 308 30.12 10.11 -32.61
CA LEU A 308 30.13 8.82 -33.31
C LEU A 308 28.69 8.40 -33.72
N CYS A 309 28.51 8.30 -35.04
CA CYS A 309 27.57 7.46 -35.81
C CYS A 309 26.06 7.68 -35.63
N GLY A 310 25.26 7.83 -36.68
CA GLY A 310 25.53 7.70 -38.11
C GLY A 310 24.28 8.09 -38.90
N GLU A 311 24.54 8.67 -40.08
CA GLU A 311 23.55 9.06 -41.07
C GLU A 311 22.80 7.84 -41.62
N GLY A 312 21.49 7.99 -41.78
CA GLY A 312 20.60 7.00 -42.38
C GLY A 312 19.35 7.67 -42.93
N HIS A 313 19.51 8.36 -44.05
CA HIS A 313 18.53 8.69 -45.09
C HIS A 313 17.10 9.14 -44.70
N MET A 314 16.85 10.41 -45.02
CA MET A 314 15.53 10.96 -45.32
C MET A 314 14.82 10.18 -46.43
N GLU A 315 13.53 9.91 -46.25
CA GLU A 315 12.58 9.97 -47.35
C GLU A 315 11.26 10.61 -46.87
N ALA A 316 11.03 11.82 -47.37
CA ALA A 316 9.83 12.60 -47.13
C ALA A 316 8.77 12.23 -48.18
N ALA A 317 7.63 11.70 -47.74
CA ALA A 317 6.42 11.61 -48.56
C ALA A 317 5.35 12.55 -48.00
N ARG A 318 5.37 13.78 -48.48
CA ARG A 318 4.31 14.78 -48.31
C ARG A 318 3.33 14.62 -49.47
N ALA A 319 2.07 14.32 -49.18
CA ALA A 319 0.88 14.97 -49.75
C ALA A 319 -0.36 14.05 -49.73
N ARG A 320 -1.44 14.51 -49.09
CA ARG A 320 -2.68 15.01 -49.72
C ARG A 320 -3.80 14.93 -48.69
N GLY A 321 -4.28 16.10 -48.30
CA GLY A 321 -5.46 16.23 -47.45
C GLY A 321 -6.69 15.57 -48.08
N ARG A 322 -7.48 14.95 -47.21
CA ARG A 322 -8.92 14.86 -47.35
C ARG A 322 -9.50 14.76 -45.93
N ASN A 323 -10.18 15.81 -45.52
CA ASN A 323 -11.10 15.79 -44.39
C ASN A 323 -12.15 14.72 -44.67
N VAL A 324 -12.18 13.66 -43.86
CA VAL A 324 -13.33 12.74 -43.80
C VAL A 324 -13.91 12.83 -42.42
N LEU A 325 -14.99 13.61 -42.34
CA LEU A 325 -15.91 13.69 -41.23
C LEU A 325 -16.63 12.33 -41.11
N ILE A 326 -16.24 11.47 -40.16
CA ILE A 326 -17.03 10.27 -39.83
C ILE A 326 -17.94 10.59 -38.65
N ARG A 327 -19.22 10.78 -38.98
CA ARG A 327 -20.36 10.80 -38.05
C ARG A 327 -20.37 9.55 -37.18
N LYS A 328 -20.59 9.74 -35.87
CA LYS A 328 -21.07 8.70 -34.96
C LYS A 328 -22.32 8.04 -35.54
N SER A 329 -22.24 6.75 -35.85
CA SER A 329 -23.41 5.88 -35.96
C SER A 329 -23.08 4.53 -35.32
N GLY A 330 -24.03 4.03 -34.52
CA GLY A 330 -23.80 2.93 -33.60
C GLY A 330 -23.84 1.53 -34.23
N ARG A 331 -23.50 0.57 -33.36
CA ARG A 331 -23.57 -0.90 -33.47
C ARG A 331 -22.51 -1.58 -34.33
N CYS A 332 -21.62 -2.33 -33.67
CA CYS A 332 -21.20 -3.64 -34.17
C CYS A 332 -20.81 -4.56 -32.99
N LYS A 333 -21.65 -5.58 -32.72
CA LYS A 333 -21.45 -6.62 -31.67
C LYS A 333 -20.80 -7.90 -32.23
N SER A 334 -20.26 -7.89 -33.45
CA SER A 334 -19.79 -9.09 -34.14
C SER A 334 -18.27 -9.26 -34.22
N GLU A 335 -17.46 -8.24 -33.96
CA GLU A 335 -15.98 -8.36 -34.04
C GLU A 335 -15.31 -8.89 -32.76
N VAL A 336 -16.02 -8.92 -31.62
CA VAL A 336 -15.51 -9.48 -30.37
C VAL A 336 -15.51 -11.02 -30.38
N ARG A 337 -16.25 -11.66 -31.29
CA ARG A 337 -16.31 -13.13 -31.40
C ARG A 337 -15.19 -13.73 -32.25
N SER A 338 -14.64 -12.98 -33.21
CA SER A 338 -13.53 -13.45 -34.06
C SER A 338 -12.20 -13.45 -33.32
N PHE A 339 -11.96 -12.50 -32.41
CA PHE A 339 -10.72 -12.45 -31.63
C PHE A 339 -10.61 -13.56 -30.58
N ARG A 340 -11.73 -13.94 -29.95
CA ARG A 340 -11.76 -15.01 -28.93
C ARG A 340 -11.47 -16.41 -29.52
N ARG A 341 -11.87 -16.67 -30.77
CA ARG A 341 -11.56 -17.93 -31.47
C ARG A 341 -10.12 -18.03 -31.97
N ALA A 342 -9.43 -16.89 -32.17
CA ALA A 342 -8.02 -16.87 -32.56
C ALA A 342 -7.09 -17.14 -31.36
N GLN A 343 -7.50 -16.72 -30.16
CA GLN A 343 -6.75 -16.98 -28.92
C GLN A 343 -6.86 -18.44 -28.45
N GLU A 344 -8.04 -19.07 -28.62
CA GLU A 344 -8.28 -20.48 -28.23
C GLU A 344 -7.56 -21.49 -29.14
N ARG A 345 -7.22 -21.14 -30.39
CA ARG A 345 -6.47 -22.02 -31.31
C ARG A 345 -4.95 -22.00 -31.09
N THR A 346 -4.43 -20.97 -30.43
CA THR A 346 -2.98 -20.83 -30.19
C THR A 346 -2.54 -21.52 -28.90
N MET A 347 -3.45 -21.73 -27.94
CA MET A 347 -3.15 -22.43 -26.67
C MET A 347 -3.38 -23.96 -26.69
N ALA A 348 -3.72 -24.55 -27.84
CA ALA A 348 -3.88 -26.00 -28.00
C ALA A 348 -2.68 -26.68 -28.69
N LYS A 349 -1.53 -26.00 -28.79
CA LYS A 349 -0.30 -26.51 -29.46
C LYS A 349 1.00 -26.28 -28.68
N VAL A 350 0.94 -26.12 -27.36
CA VAL A 350 2.14 -26.18 -26.49
C VAL A 350 1.85 -27.10 -25.33
#